data_AF-A0A3N2KUI1-F1
#
_entry.id   AF-A0A3N2KUI1-F1
#
_cell.length_a   1.000
_cell.length_b   1.000
_cell.length_c   1.000
_cell.angle_alpha   90.00
_cell.angle_beta   90.00
_cell.angle_gamma   90.00
#
_symmetry.space_group_name_H-M   'P 1'
#
loop_
_entity.id
_entity.type
_entity.pdbx_description
1 polymer ?
#
loop_
_entity_poly.entity_id
_entity_poly.type
_entity_poly.pdbx_seq_one_letter_code
_entity_poly.pdbx_strand_id
1 'polypeptide(L)'
;MTRFNQIQEIKRRLFAMRNGIVADTIRKGGLEYKMVFGLNLPQIVEIASGIEPSQALAEEFWADSRTRESMLLAPMIYPREAMTRERASEMLRESITTEVTDILCHRLLRHLPFAMDVAVDAVTSSDEMERYGGFRLMFNLLYSRPADIRPFVEAELSADCALTRPVCQSMLDEIKFMLDEED
;
A
#
# COMPACT_ATOMS: atom_id res chain seq x y z
N MET A 1 -28.62 14.31 21.95
CA MET A 1 -28.07 13.72 20.72
C MET A 1 -26.59 13.46 20.96
N THR A 2 -26.17 12.20 21.01
CA THR A 2 -24.76 11.86 21.19
C THR A 2 -24.01 12.25 19.92
N ARG A 3 -23.16 13.28 20.01
CA ARG A 3 -22.30 13.68 18.89
C ARG A 3 -21.26 12.57 18.70
N PHE A 4 -21.29 11.90 17.56
CA PHE A 4 -20.30 10.86 17.26
C PHE A 4 -18.93 11.51 17.06
N ASN A 5 -17.86 10.82 17.46
CA ASN A 5 -16.52 11.23 17.05
C ASN A 5 -16.37 10.94 15.54
N GLN A 6 -15.58 11.74 14.82
CA GLN A 6 -15.37 11.67 13.36
C GLN A 6 -15.07 10.24 12.87
N ILE A 7 -14.27 9.46 13.62
CA ILE A 7 -14.00 8.05 13.29
C ILE A 7 -15.27 7.18 13.28
N GLN A 8 -16.20 7.40 14.21
CA GLN A 8 -17.46 6.65 14.27
C GLN A 8 -18.37 7.01 13.10
N GLU A 9 -18.38 8.28 12.67
CA GLU A 9 -19.14 8.70 11.50
C GLU A 9 -18.62 8.05 10.22
N ILE A 10 -17.29 8.00 10.05
CA ILE A 10 -16.66 7.37 8.89
C ILE A 10 -16.87 5.85 8.91
N LYS A 11 -16.68 5.18 10.05
CA LYS A 11 -16.96 3.73 10.18
C LYS A 11 -18.42 3.40 9.88
N ARG A 12 -19.36 4.28 10.23
CA ARG A 12 -20.78 4.11 9.85
C ARG A 12 -21.00 4.24 8.34
N ARG A 13 -20.30 5.15 7.67
CA ARG A 13 -20.36 5.26 6.18
C ARG A 13 -19.79 4.00 5.53
N LEU A 14 -18.64 3.52 5.98
CA LEU A 14 -18.07 2.24 5.52
C LEU A 14 -19.07 1.10 5.73
N PHE A 15 -19.66 1.01 6.93
CA PHE A 15 -20.60 -0.05 7.26
C PHE A 15 -21.94 0.02 6.50
N ALA A 16 -22.37 1.23 6.10
CA ALA A 16 -23.57 1.43 5.29
C ALA A 16 -23.40 0.91 3.85
N MET A 17 -22.17 0.90 3.34
CA MET A 17 -21.82 0.44 1.99
C MET A 17 -21.45 -1.06 1.94
N ARG A 18 -21.64 -1.81 3.04
CA ARG A 18 -21.19 -3.19 3.15
C ARG A 18 -21.83 -4.12 2.11
N ASN A 19 -21.05 -5.08 1.62
CA ASN A 19 -21.50 -6.11 0.72
C ASN A 19 -20.99 -7.48 1.16
N GLY A 20 -21.88 -8.29 1.73
CA GLY A 20 -21.53 -9.61 2.27
C GLY A 20 -20.98 -10.58 1.21
N ILE A 21 -21.47 -10.51 -0.03
CA ILE A 21 -21.01 -11.37 -1.12
C ILE A 21 -19.56 -11.03 -1.50
N VAL A 22 -19.24 -9.73 -1.58
CA VAL A 22 -17.87 -9.27 -1.83
C VAL A 22 -16.97 -9.64 -0.66
N ALA A 23 -17.43 -9.43 0.58
CA ALA A 23 -16.68 -9.77 1.78
C ALA A 23 -16.33 -11.27 1.82
N ASP A 24 -17.28 -12.15 1.49
CA ASP A 24 -17.05 -13.59 1.46
C ASP A 24 -16.10 -14.01 0.34
N THR A 25 -16.17 -13.36 -0.82
CA THR A 25 -15.22 -13.58 -1.92
C THR A 25 -13.80 -13.18 -1.51
N ILE A 26 -13.62 -12.03 -0.88
CA ILE A 26 -12.32 -11.54 -0.38
C ILE A 26 -11.75 -12.52 0.65
N ARG A 27 -12.57 -12.99 1.61
CA ARG A 27 -12.13 -13.98 2.62
C ARG A 27 -11.68 -15.30 1.98
N LYS A 28 -12.39 -15.77 0.96
CA LYS A 28 -12.01 -16.98 0.21
C LYS A 28 -10.69 -16.81 -0.55
N GLY A 29 -10.33 -15.58 -0.90
CA GLY A 29 -9.06 -15.23 -1.54
C GLY A 29 -7.83 -15.31 -0.63
N GLY A 30 -7.99 -15.66 0.65
CA GLY A 30 -6.87 -15.90 1.56
C GLY A 30 -6.29 -14.64 2.23
N LEU A 31 -6.96 -13.49 2.13
CA LEU A 31 -6.53 -12.26 2.79
C LEU A 31 -6.80 -12.33 4.31
N GLU A 32 -5.78 -12.07 5.13
CA GLU A 32 -5.76 -12.30 6.59
C GLU A 32 -6.58 -11.31 7.44
N TYR A 33 -7.63 -10.69 6.90
CA TYR A 33 -8.42 -9.75 7.67
C TYR A 33 -9.44 -10.44 8.59
N LYS A 34 -9.47 -10.04 9.85
CA LYS A 34 -10.52 -10.47 10.80
C LYS A 34 -11.88 -9.88 10.44
N MET A 35 -11.90 -8.67 9.88
CA MET A 35 -13.11 -7.95 9.50
C MET A 35 -12.98 -7.39 8.08
N VAL A 36 -13.99 -7.68 7.26
CA VAL A 36 -14.12 -7.22 5.88
C VAL A 36 -15.57 -6.77 5.69
N PHE A 37 -15.77 -5.50 5.36
CA PHE A 37 -17.10 -4.98 5.06
C PHE A 37 -17.52 -5.26 3.61
N GLY A 38 -16.55 -5.53 2.72
CA GLY A 38 -16.80 -5.89 1.34
C GLY A 38 -16.95 -4.67 0.43
N LEU A 39 -16.30 -3.57 0.78
CA LEU A 39 -16.26 -2.40 -0.10
C LEU A 39 -15.22 -2.64 -1.19
N ASN A 40 -15.57 -2.23 -2.41
CA ASN A 40 -14.60 -2.15 -3.49
C ASN A 40 -13.73 -0.88 -3.33
N LEU A 41 -12.60 -0.85 -4.01
CA LEU A 41 -11.67 0.28 -3.91
C LEU A 41 -12.32 1.63 -4.31
N PRO A 42 -13.13 1.74 -5.39
CA PRO A 42 -13.83 2.99 -5.70
C PRO A 42 -14.69 3.54 -4.55
N GLN A 43 -15.44 2.70 -3.83
CA GLN A 43 -16.24 3.13 -2.69
C GLN A 43 -15.39 3.67 -1.54
N ILE A 44 -14.23 3.04 -1.28
CA ILE A 44 -13.29 3.51 -0.25
C ILE A 44 -12.71 4.87 -0.65
N VAL A 45 -12.32 5.03 -1.93
CA VAL A 45 -11.81 6.28 -2.48
C VAL A 45 -12.87 7.40 -2.40
N GLU A 46 -14.12 7.10 -2.73
CA GLU A 46 -15.22 8.06 -2.61
C GLU A 46 -15.38 8.54 -1.17
N ILE A 47 -15.38 7.62 -0.19
CA ILE A 47 -15.44 7.96 1.23
C ILE A 47 -14.23 8.79 1.66
N ALA A 48 -13.02 8.42 1.23
CA ALA A 48 -11.78 9.13 1.51
C ALA A 48 -11.82 10.57 1.00
N SER A 49 -12.37 10.79 -0.20
CA SER A 49 -12.44 12.13 -0.81
C SER A 49 -13.30 13.13 -0.03
N GLY A 50 -14.22 12.64 0.80
CA GLY A 50 -15.06 13.46 1.68
C GLY A 50 -14.48 13.69 3.08
N ILE A 51 -13.22 13.33 3.31
CA ILE A 51 -12.53 13.45 4.60
C ILE A 51 -11.38 14.44 4.45
N GLU A 52 -11.32 15.44 5.34
CA GLU A 52 -10.16 16.31 5.45
C GLU A 52 -8.95 15.48 5.93
N PRO A 53 -7.79 15.55 5.25
CA PRO A 53 -6.59 14.84 5.67
C PRO A 53 -6.22 15.14 7.13
N SER A 54 -5.90 14.09 7.89
CA SER A 54 -5.60 14.20 9.32
C SER A 54 -4.70 13.05 9.76
N GLN A 55 -3.51 13.40 10.27
CA GLN A 55 -2.56 12.41 10.77
C GLN A 55 -3.17 11.58 11.90
N ALA A 56 -3.80 12.23 12.89
CA ALA A 56 -4.41 11.54 14.02
C ALA A 56 -5.48 10.53 13.56
N LEU A 57 -6.35 10.93 12.63
CA LEU A 57 -7.38 10.06 12.10
C LEU A 57 -6.82 8.91 11.27
N ALA A 58 -5.82 9.18 10.42
CA ALA A 58 -5.17 8.16 9.62
C ALA A 58 -4.47 7.11 10.49
N GLU A 59 -3.78 7.53 11.54
CA GLU A 59 -3.14 6.64 12.52
C GLU A 59 -4.18 5.82 13.29
N GLU A 60 -5.33 6.39 13.68
CA GLU A 60 -6.41 5.62 14.31
C GLU A 60 -6.99 4.54 13.39
N PHE A 61 -7.13 4.82 12.09
CA PHE A 61 -7.56 3.82 11.11
C PHE A 61 -6.49 2.77 10.85
N TRP A 62 -5.23 3.17 10.77
CA TRP A 62 -4.10 2.26 10.58
C TRP A 62 -3.90 1.32 11.78
N ALA A 63 -4.13 1.80 13.00
CA ALA A 63 -4.13 0.98 14.21
C ALA A 63 -5.25 -0.07 14.23
N ASP A 64 -6.33 0.11 13.46
CA ASP A 64 -7.40 -0.88 13.29
C ASP A 64 -7.06 -1.92 12.20
N SER A 65 -5.90 -2.56 12.34
CA SER A 65 -5.36 -3.58 11.42
C SER A 65 -6.24 -4.81 11.24
N ARG A 66 -7.24 -4.98 12.10
CA ARG A 66 -8.24 -6.05 12.02
C ARG A 66 -9.25 -5.82 10.88
N THR A 67 -9.41 -4.58 10.43
CA THR A 67 -10.45 -4.18 9.48
C THR A 67 -9.81 -3.76 8.16
N ARG A 68 -10.07 -4.53 7.09
CA ARG A 68 -9.52 -4.27 5.75
C ARG A 68 -9.75 -2.83 5.31
N GLU A 69 -11.00 -2.38 5.31
CA GLU A 69 -11.36 -1.05 4.84
C GLU A 69 -10.68 0.08 5.64
N SER A 70 -10.39 -0.15 6.93
CA SER A 70 -9.61 0.80 7.74
C SER A 70 -8.18 0.95 7.22
N MET A 71 -7.51 -0.18 6.97
CA MET A 71 -6.13 -0.19 6.46
C MET A 71 -6.02 0.40 5.05
N LEU A 72 -7.02 0.17 4.19
CA LEU A 72 -7.01 0.75 2.84
C LEU A 72 -7.34 2.25 2.85
N LEU A 73 -8.20 2.70 3.78
CA LEU A 73 -8.58 4.11 3.90
C LEU A 73 -7.44 4.97 4.47
N ALA A 74 -6.72 4.48 5.47
CA ALA A 74 -5.73 5.26 6.21
C ALA A 74 -4.68 5.95 5.32
N PRO A 75 -4.02 5.29 4.35
CA PRO A 75 -3.07 5.95 3.45
C PRO A 75 -3.68 7.05 2.57
N MET A 76 -4.99 7.01 2.33
CA MET A 76 -5.68 8.01 1.49
C MET A 76 -5.95 9.32 2.23
N ILE A 77 -6.01 9.28 3.56
CA ILE A 77 -6.35 10.43 4.42
C ILE A 77 -5.15 10.90 5.27
N TYR A 78 -3.98 10.31 5.07
CA TYR A 78 -2.75 10.71 5.76
C TYR A 78 -2.15 11.95 5.08
N PRO A 79 -1.95 13.07 5.79
CA PRO A 79 -1.33 14.27 5.23
C PRO A 79 0.15 14.03 4.93
N ARG A 80 0.56 14.24 3.68
CA ARG A 80 1.91 13.92 3.18
C ARG A 80 2.99 14.74 3.89
N GLU A 81 2.68 15.99 4.18
CA GLU A 81 3.52 16.96 4.88
C GLU A 81 3.80 16.57 6.34
N ALA A 82 2.97 15.74 6.96
CA ALA A 82 3.18 15.24 8.31
C ALA A 82 3.95 13.91 8.33
N MET A 83 4.16 13.28 7.16
CA MET A 83 4.83 11.98 7.08
C MET A 83 6.34 12.14 7.22
N THR A 84 6.94 11.34 8.10
CA THR A 84 8.39 11.22 8.23
C THR A 84 8.89 9.96 7.53
N ARG A 85 10.20 9.90 7.24
CA ARG A 85 10.81 8.71 6.66
C ARG A 85 10.67 7.51 7.59
N GLU A 86 10.89 7.72 8.87
CA GLU A 86 10.82 6.68 9.90
C GLU A 86 9.41 6.07 9.94
N ARG A 87 8.37 6.91 9.98
CA ARG A 87 6.98 6.43 10.02
C ARG A 87 6.58 5.77 8.71
N ALA A 88 7.02 6.28 7.56
CA ALA A 88 6.78 5.65 6.27
C ALA A 88 7.37 4.22 6.21
N SER A 89 8.61 4.04 6.67
CA SER A 89 9.23 2.72 6.76
C SER A 89 8.54 1.80 7.77
N GLU A 90 8.08 2.33 8.90
CA GLU A 90 7.28 1.57 9.87
C GLU A 90 5.95 1.10 9.29
N MET A 91 5.18 1.98 8.63
CA MET A 91 3.93 1.61 7.98
C MET A 91 4.15 0.53 6.91
N LEU A 92 5.25 0.60 6.16
CA LEU A 92 5.57 -0.43 5.18
C LEU A 92 5.80 -1.80 5.84
N ARG A 93 6.55 -1.85 6.95
CA ARG A 93 6.73 -3.07 7.76
C ARG A 93 5.45 -3.59 8.41
N GLU A 94 4.56 -2.68 8.81
CA GLU A 94 3.27 -3.03 9.40
C GLU A 94 2.25 -3.55 8.36
N SER A 95 2.51 -3.35 7.06
CA SER A 95 1.65 -3.84 5.99
C SER A 95 1.84 -5.35 5.76
N ILE A 96 0.85 -6.14 6.16
CA ILE A 96 0.93 -7.62 6.14
C ILE A 96 0.34 -8.27 4.88
N THR A 97 -0.35 -7.51 4.02
CA THR A 97 -0.90 -8.04 2.76
C THR A 97 -0.47 -7.18 1.59
N THR A 98 -0.23 -7.83 0.45
CA THR A 98 0.11 -7.16 -0.80
C THR A 98 -0.90 -6.09 -1.18
N GLU A 99 -2.19 -6.28 -0.88
CA GLU A 99 -3.23 -5.28 -1.12
C GLU A 99 -3.03 -3.99 -0.31
N VAL A 100 -2.74 -4.09 1.00
CA VAL A 100 -2.48 -2.91 1.82
C VAL A 100 -1.18 -2.25 1.42
N THR A 101 -0.14 -3.05 1.17
CA THR A 101 1.15 -2.55 0.70
C THR A 101 1.00 -1.78 -0.62
N ASP A 102 0.25 -2.32 -1.57
CA ASP A 102 -0.05 -1.68 -2.86
C ASP A 102 -0.75 -0.33 -2.67
N ILE A 103 -1.78 -0.28 -1.83
CA ILE A 103 -2.52 0.94 -1.55
C ILE A 103 -1.66 1.96 -0.80
N LEU A 104 -0.88 1.53 0.18
CA LEU A 104 0.05 2.37 0.93
C LEU A 104 1.07 3.01 -0.02
N CYS A 105 1.75 2.21 -0.85
CA CYS A 105 2.72 2.68 -1.82
C CYS A 105 2.09 3.65 -2.82
N HIS A 106 0.94 3.29 -3.38
CA HIS A 106 0.31 4.04 -4.45
C HIS A 106 -0.34 5.35 -4.00
N ARG A 107 -1.01 5.35 -2.84
CA ARG A 107 -1.79 6.51 -2.37
C ARG A 107 -0.97 7.50 -1.56
N LEU A 108 0.08 7.01 -0.88
CA LEU A 108 0.86 7.82 0.05
C LEU A 108 2.35 7.84 -0.31
N LEU A 109 3.04 6.70 -0.20
CA LEU A 109 4.50 6.70 -0.14
C LEU A 109 5.16 7.24 -1.42
N ARG A 110 4.63 6.91 -2.61
CA ARG A 110 5.20 7.36 -3.89
C ARG A 110 5.24 8.88 -4.08
N HIS A 111 4.51 9.63 -3.25
CA HIS A 111 4.42 11.08 -3.32
C HIS A 111 5.37 11.79 -2.36
N LEU A 112 6.11 11.04 -1.53
CA LEU A 112 7.02 11.58 -0.53
C LEU A 112 8.39 11.89 -1.15
N PRO A 113 9.08 12.95 -0.70
CA PRO A 113 10.39 13.32 -1.26
C PRO A 113 11.48 12.27 -0.99
N PHE A 114 11.33 11.46 0.07
CA PHE A 114 12.24 10.39 0.49
C PHE A 114 11.73 8.98 0.09
N ALA A 115 10.76 8.89 -0.84
CA ALA A 115 10.15 7.62 -1.21
C ALA A 115 11.16 6.58 -1.70
N MET A 116 12.16 7.01 -2.49
CA MET A 116 13.20 6.11 -2.99
C MET A 116 14.08 5.57 -1.86
N ASP A 117 14.39 6.40 -0.86
CA ASP A 117 15.21 5.96 0.28
C ASP A 117 14.48 4.88 1.10
N VAL A 118 13.18 5.06 1.33
CA VAL A 118 12.32 4.04 1.97
C VAL A 118 12.31 2.74 1.16
N ALA A 119 12.21 2.85 -0.17
CA ALA A 119 12.18 1.69 -1.05
C ALA A 119 13.51 0.92 -1.02
N VAL A 120 14.65 1.64 -1.07
CA VAL A 120 16.00 1.05 -1.01
C VAL A 120 16.22 0.33 0.31
N ASP A 121 15.85 0.94 1.44
CA ASP A 121 15.95 0.28 2.74
C ASP A 121 15.14 -1.03 2.75
N ALA A 122 13.90 -0.97 2.26
CA ALA A 122 12.96 -2.10 2.28
C ALA A 122 13.39 -3.27 1.39
N VAL A 123 13.92 -3.04 0.19
CA VAL A 123 14.37 -4.14 -0.71
C VAL A 123 15.58 -4.90 -0.16
N THR A 124 16.29 -4.34 0.82
CA THR A 124 17.41 -5.02 1.51
C THR A 124 16.98 -5.79 2.75
N SER A 125 15.69 -5.78 3.10
CA SER A 125 15.16 -6.47 4.28
C SER A 125 15.23 -7.99 4.14
N SER A 126 15.40 -8.69 5.26
CA SER A 126 15.25 -10.14 5.30
C SER A 126 13.79 -10.58 5.24
N ASP A 127 12.83 -9.69 5.53
CA ASP A 127 11.40 -9.98 5.45
C ASP A 127 10.89 -9.88 4.00
N GLU A 128 10.18 -10.91 3.53
CA GLU A 128 9.72 -10.98 2.14
C GLU A 128 8.65 -9.94 1.81
N MET A 129 7.76 -9.63 2.76
CA MET A 129 6.67 -8.67 2.57
C MET A 129 7.21 -7.24 2.57
N GLU A 130 8.18 -6.94 3.43
CA GLU A 130 8.89 -5.65 3.40
C GLU A 130 9.64 -5.47 2.08
N ARG A 131 10.36 -6.50 1.58
CA ARG A 131 10.98 -6.44 0.25
C ARG A 131 9.96 -6.22 -0.85
N TYR A 132 8.84 -6.96 -0.83
CA TYR A 132 7.73 -6.76 -1.76
C TYR A 132 7.25 -5.30 -1.76
N GLY A 133 7.08 -4.71 -0.58
CA GLY A 133 6.73 -3.30 -0.43
C GLY A 133 7.76 -2.35 -1.02
N GLY A 134 9.05 -2.63 -0.80
CA GLY A 134 10.16 -1.90 -1.42
C GLY A 134 10.08 -1.92 -2.95
N PHE A 135 9.95 -3.10 -3.55
CA PHE A 135 9.84 -3.24 -5.01
C PHE A 135 8.56 -2.60 -5.56
N ARG A 136 7.44 -2.71 -4.85
CA ARG A 136 6.20 -2.04 -5.24
C ARG A 136 6.33 -0.52 -5.25
N LEU A 137 7.04 0.03 -4.26
CA LEU A 137 7.32 1.47 -4.19
C LEU A 137 8.30 1.88 -5.31
N MET A 138 9.37 1.12 -5.54
CA MET A 138 10.28 1.35 -6.68
C MET A 138 9.52 1.35 -8.00
N PHE A 139 8.58 0.42 -8.20
CA PHE A 139 7.79 0.36 -9.42
C PHE A 139 6.95 1.65 -9.62
N ASN A 140 6.42 2.24 -8.56
CA ASN A 140 5.69 3.51 -8.64
C ASN A 140 6.57 4.71 -9.01
N LEU A 141 7.90 4.58 -8.86
CA LEU A 141 8.93 5.58 -9.15
C LEU A 141 9.71 5.27 -10.44
N LEU A 142 9.46 4.12 -11.06
CA LEU A 142 10.29 3.52 -12.10
C LEU A 142 10.61 4.46 -13.25
N TYR A 143 9.58 5.15 -13.76
CA TYR A 143 9.70 6.03 -14.92
C TYR A 143 10.72 7.16 -14.76
N SER A 144 11.05 7.53 -13.53
CA SER A 144 11.99 8.61 -13.25
C SER A 144 13.45 8.15 -13.21
N ARG A 145 13.70 6.85 -12.94
CA ARG A 145 15.04 6.31 -12.60
C ARG A 145 15.19 4.82 -12.96
N PRO A 146 14.92 4.39 -14.20
CA PRO A 146 14.93 2.97 -14.56
C PRO A 146 16.32 2.32 -14.38
N ALA A 147 17.39 3.03 -14.75
CA ALA A 147 18.77 2.54 -14.63
C ALA A 147 19.20 2.33 -13.16
N ASP A 148 18.75 3.19 -12.24
CA ASP A 148 19.09 3.08 -10.81
C ASP A 148 18.36 1.89 -10.15
N ILE A 149 17.16 1.55 -10.64
CA ILE A 149 16.30 0.50 -10.06
C ILE A 149 16.69 -0.89 -10.58
N ARG A 150 17.14 -0.99 -11.84
CA ARG A 150 17.47 -2.26 -12.50
C ARG A 150 18.34 -3.22 -11.66
N PRO A 151 19.45 -2.78 -11.03
CA PRO A 151 20.30 -3.70 -10.27
C PRO A 151 19.58 -4.38 -9.10
N PHE A 152 18.64 -3.68 -8.45
CA PHE A 152 17.84 -4.26 -7.37
C PHE A 152 16.90 -5.35 -7.88
N VAL A 153 16.28 -5.11 -9.04
CA VAL A 153 15.33 -6.04 -9.67
C VAL A 153 16.04 -7.32 -10.12
N GLU A 154 17.17 -7.20 -10.80
CA GLU A 154 17.96 -8.34 -11.28
C GLU A 154 18.50 -9.20 -10.11
N ALA A 155 18.94 -8.54 -9.03
CA ALA A 155 19.39 -9.23 -7.82
C ALA A 155 18.26 -10.04 -7.15
N GLU A 156 17.06 -9.46 -7.00
CA GLU A 156 15.91 -10.16 -6.39
C GLU A 156 15.40 -11.31 -7.26
N LEU A 157 15.36 -11.14 -8.59
CA LEU A 157 15.00 -12.22 -9.51
C LEU A 157 15.96 -13.41 -9.41
N SER A 158 17.25 -13.14 -9.17
CA SER A 158 18.25 -14.18 -8.94
C SER A 158 18.07 -14.92 -7.61
N ALA A 159 17.48 -14.27 -6.60
CA ALA A 159 17.15 -14.87 -5.31
C ALA A 159 15.88 -15.75 -5.37
N ASP A 160 15.12 -15.69 -6.46
CA ASP A 160 13.98 -16.55 -6.76
C ASP A 160 12.86 -16.54 -5.70
N CYS A 161 12.65 -15.44 -4.98
CA CYS A 161 11.59 -15.33 -3.98
C CYS A 161 10.20 -15.31 -4.64
N ALA A 162 9.30 -16.23 -4.23
CA ALA A 162 8.01 -16.42 -4.87
C ALA A 162 7.08 -15.18 -4.77
N LEU A 163 7.18 -14.41 -3.68
CA LEU A 163 6.34 -13.24 -3.44
C LEU A 163 6.75 -12.05 -4.31
N THR A 164 8.04 -11.79 -4.46
CA THR A 164 8.58 -10.61 -5.18
C THR A 164 8.76 -10.87 -6.67
N ARG A 165 8.94 -12.13 -7.09
CA ARG A 165 9.16 -12.50 -8.50
C ARG A 165 8.17 -11.88 -9.49
N PRO A 166 6.83 -11.90 -9.28
CA PRO A 166 5.90 -11.34 -10.26
C PRO A 166 6.06 -9.82 -10.45
N VAL A 167 6.30 -9.08 -9.36
CA VAL A 167 6.49 -7.63 -9.45
C VAL A 167 7.85 -7.30 -10.06
N CYS A 168 8.91 -8.00 -9.68
CA CYS A 168 10.25 -7.80 -10.23
C CYS A 168 10.32 -8.15 -11.72
N GLN A 169 9.63 -9.21 -12.17
CA GLN A 169 9.57 -9.54 -13.60
C GLN A 169 8.89 -8.42 -14.40
N SER A 170 7.73 -7.95 -13.92
CA SER A 170 7.00 -6.84 -14.55
C SER A 170 7.86 -5.57 -14.62
N MET A 171 8.64 -5.29 -13.58
CA MET A 171 9.58 -4.16 -13.55
C MET A 171 10.71 -4.34 -14.56
N LEU A 172 11.29 -5.54 -14.68
CA LEU A 172 12.38 -5.80 -15.62
C LEU A 172 11.90 -5.63 -17.07
N ASP A 173 10.71 -6.14 -17.40
CA ASP A 173 10.10 -5.99 -18.72
C ASP A 173 9.87 -4.51 -19.05
N GLU A 174 9.35 -3.74 -18.09
CA GLU A 174 9.15 -2.28 -18.24
C GLU A 174 10.50 -1.54 -18.39
N ILE A 175 11.53 -1.92 -17.64
CA ILE A 175 12.87 -1.31 -17.75
C ILE A 175 13.46 -1.54 -19.13
N LYS A 176 13.40 -2.78 -19.65
CA LYS A 176 13.88 -3.11 -21.00
C LYS A 176 13.18 -2.27 -22.05
N PHE A 177 11.85 -2.18 -21.95
CA PHE A 177 11.04 -1.34 -22.83
C PHE A 177 11.45 0.14 -22.74
N MET A 178 11.67 0.67 -21.54
CA MET A 178 12.05 2.08 -21.33
C MET A 178 13.48 2.41 -21.80
N LEU A 179 14.37 1.43 -21.88
CA LEU A 179 15.76 1.60 -22.29
C LEU A 179 16.01 1.21 -23.76
N ASP A 180 14.95 0.94 -24.53
CA ASP A 180 15.00 0.50 -25.93
C ASP A 180 15.91 -0.74 -26.13
N GLU A 181 15.95 -1.65 -25.15
CA GLU A 181 16.68 -2.92 -25.25
C GLU A 181 15.79 -3.97 -25.93
N GLU A 182 16.06 -4.31 -27.20
CA GLU A 182 15.47 -5.48 -27.86
C GLU A 182 16.08 -6.78 -27.30
N ASP A 183 15.23 -7.80 -27.08
CA ASP A 183 15.59 -9.12 -26.51
C ASP A 183 16.61 -9.92 -27.35
#